data_AF-A0A497Y6P0-F1
#
_entry.id   AF-A0A497Y6P0-F1
#
_cell.length_a   1.000
_cell.length_b   1.000
_cell.length_c   1.000
_cell.angle_alpha   90.00
_cell.angle_beta   90.00
_cell.angle_gamma   90.00
#
_symmetry.space_group_name_H-M   'P 1'
#
loop_
_entity.id
_entity.type
_entity.pdbx_description
1 polymer ?
#
loop_
_entity_poly.entity_id
_entity_poly.type
_entity_poly.pdbx_seq_one_letter_code
_entity_poly.pdbx_strand_id
1 'polypeptide(L)'
;MKTSNKLLMGLTIALLIIPLTVMILIANANRIDNKTYDKMITGAETIDSEADRFIKKFPVQAFQQVVINGSESSYLNIKIIANDKFLLKATNDLAPSIQYKVDKDGKLNISLKAERNYQHGTLLIFSPNLKGITFNNVSVDELSVNTDSLNVEITKGVNYRFGEDMKIKNLNLVRKTIYQEQNVVIPGITIEDAKIENLRVDINGAYLTVNNTPLRNVDLRLKDAKAEFKNEENRIIAPIETLLLNSTGKNDVNFQHVKINKTSGNLSDETSIQMPTVNLKQLLK
;
A
#
# COMPACT_ATOMS: atom_id res chain seq x y z
N MET A 1 -0.89 49.28 45.31
CA MET A 1 -1.13 49.36 43.85
C MET A 1 -2.41 50.14 43.60
N LYS A 2 -2.36 51.18 42.75
CA LYS A 2 -3.56 51.94 42.32
C LYS A 2 -4.55 51.00 41.63
N THR A 3 -5.84 51.23 41.82
CA THR A 3 -6.94 50.39 41.30
C THR A 3 -6.83 50.16 39.79
N SER A 4 -6.29 51.14 39.04
CA SER A 4 -6.05 51.02 37.60
C SER A 4 -5.02 49.95 37.23
N ASN A 5 -3.96 49.73 38.04
CA ASN A 5 -2.95 48.71 37.75
C ASN A 5 -3.48 47.29 38.00
N LYS A 6 -4.44 47.15 38.93
CA LYS A 6 -5.13 45.87 39.18
C LYS A 6 -6.13 45.55 38.07
N LEU A 7 -6.85 46.55 37.58
CA LEU A 7 -7.75 46.44 36.42
C LEU A 7 -6.99 46.12 35.14
N LEU A 8 -5.85 46.77 34.91
CA LEU A 8 -5.00 46.52 33.75
C LEU A 8 -4.39 45.11 33.78
N MET A 9 -3.89 44.65 34.94
CA MET A 9 -3.44 43.26 35.10
C MET A 9 -4.58 42.26 34.90
N GLY A 10 -5.77 42.50 35.46
CA GLY A 10 -6.93 41.63 35.29
C GLY A 10 -7.36 41.52 33.82
N LEU A 11 -7.33 42.63 33.08
CA LEU A 11 -7.63 42.66 31.65
C LEU A 11 -6.59 41.90 30.82
N THR A 12 -5.30 42.08 31.11
CA THR A 12 -4.20 41.35 30.43
C THR A 12 -4.28 39.85 30.70
N ILE A 13 -4.59 39.44 31.94
CA ILE A 13 -4.78 38.04 32.31
C ILE A 13 -6.00 37.45 31.57
N ALA A 14 -7.12 38.17 31.51
CA ALA A 14 -8.31 37.70 30.79
C ALA A 14 -8.07 37.57 29.27
N LEU A 15 -7.38 38.54 28.67
CA LEU A 15 -7.05 38.53 27.23
C LEU A 15 -6.08 37.41 26.83
N LEU A 16 -5.28 36.88 27.75
CA LEU A 16 -4.38 35.77 27.46
C LEU A 16 -4.99 34.42 27.84
N ILE A 17 -5.62 34.32 29.02
CA ILE A 17 -6.15 33.05 29.53
C ILE A 17 -7.37 32.60 28.73
N ILE A 18 -8.27 33.51 28.34
CA ILE A 18 -9.51 33.12 27.64
C ILE A 18 -9.20 32.53 26.25
N PRO A 19 -8.39 33.16 25.38
CA PRO A 19 -8.04 32.54 24.09
C PRO A 19 -7.26 31.24 24.24
N LEU A 20 -6.32 31.14 25.20
CA LEU A 20 -5.57 29.91 25.45
C LEU A 20 -6.46 28.78 25.94
N THR A 21 -7.38 29.05 26.87
CA THR A 21 -8.31 28.03 27.37
C THR A 21 -9.29 27.59 26.29
N VAL A 22 -9.78 28.50 25.46
CA VAL A 22 -10.62 28.15 24.28
C VAL A 22 -9.82 27.32 23.27
N MET A 23 -8.57 27.67 22.96
CA MET A 23 -7.71 26.86 22.09
C MET A 23 -7.44 25.46 22.68
N ILE A 24 -7.19 25.36 23.99
CA ILE A 24 -6.99 24.08 24.67
C ILE A 24 -8.27 23.24 24.65
N LEU A 25 -9.44 23.85 24.88
CA LEU A 25 -10.73 23.15 24.81
C LEU A 25 -11.03 22.67 23.39
N ILE A 26 -10.76 23.48 22.36
CA ILE A 26 -10.92 23.09 20.95
C ILE A 26 -9.91 22.00 20.58
N ALA A 27 -8.66 22.09 21.04
CA ALA A 27 -7.65 21.08 20.79
C ALA A 27 -7.95 19.75 21.49
N ASN A 28 -8.46 19.78 22.73
CA ASN A 28 -8.86 18.59 23.48
C ASN A 28 -10.16 17.98 22.93
N ALA A 29 -11.14 18.79 22.55
CA ALA A 29 -12.41 18.31 21.97
C ALA A 29 -12.23 17.72 20.56
N ASN A 30 -11.16 18.08 19.85
CA ASN A 30 -10.85 17.55 18.52
C ASN A 30 -9.70 16.53 18.52
N ARG A 31 -9.05 16.27 19.66
CA ARG A 31 -8.03 15.21 19.79
C ARG A 31 -8.69 13.90 20.15
N ILE A 32 -8.71 12.98 19.20
CA ILE A 32 -8.93 11.56 19.48
C ILE A 32 -7.55 10.93 19.67
N ASP A 33 -7.38 10.12 20.71
CA ASP A 33 -6.12 9.38 20.90
C ASP A 33 -5.96 8.33 19.78
N ASN A 34 -4.71 7.98 19.47
CA ASN A 34 -4.41 7.08 18.34
C ASN A 34 -5.09 5.71 18.47
N LYS A 35 -5.28 5.17 19.69
CA LYS A 35 -5.93 3.86 19.88
C LYS A 35 -7.43 3.94 19.58
N THR A 36 -8.06 5.04 19.97
CA THR A 36 -9.47 5.30 19.69
C THR A 36 -9.67 5.57 18.19
N TYR A 37 -8.78 6.33 17.55
CA TYR A 37 -8.77 6.56 16.10
C TYR A 37 -8.57 5.26 15.32
N ASP A 38 -7.62 4.42 15.72
CA ASP A 38 -7.38 3.11 15.10
C ASP A 38 -8.59 2.18 15.22
N LYS A 39 -9.25 2.15 16.38
CA LYS A 39 -10.49 1.39 16.58
C LYS A 39 -11.62 1.91 15.68
N MET A 40 -11.77 3.23 15.54
CA MET A 40 -12.79 3.85 14.68
C MET A 40 -12.57 3.54 13.19
N ILE A 41 -11.31 3.51 12.77
CA ILE A 41 -10.90 3.18 11.40
C ILE A 41 -11.08 1.69 11.10
N THR A 42 -10.65 0.82 12.00
CA THR A 42 -10.55 -0.63 11.76
C THR A 42 -11.81 -1.42 12.11
N GLY A 43 -12.72 -0.87 12.91
CA GLY A 43 -14.00 -1.51 13.24
C GLY A 43 -15.00 -1.45 12.08
N ALA A 44 -15.74 -2.53 11.83
CA ALA A 44 -16.84 -2.56 10.84
C ALA A 44 -18.18 -2.03 11.38
N GLU A 45 -18.25 -1.73 12.68
CA GLU A 45 -19.45 -1.27 13.36
C GLU A 45 -19.84 0.16 13.01
N THR A 46 -21.07 0.55 13.39
CA THR A 46 -21.57 1.92 13.24
C THR A 46 -20.64 2.89 13.93
N ILE A 47 -20.21 3.87 13.15
CA ILE A 47 -19.40 4.95 13.62
C ILE A 47 -20.34 5.91 14.37
N ASP A 48 -20.05 6.20 15.63
CA ASP A 48 -20.67 7.25 16.42
C ASP A 48 -20.55 8.59 15.69
N SER A 49 -21.40 9.58 15.99
CA SER A 49 -21.39 10.90 15.31
C SER A 49 -20.04 11.63 15.32
N GLU A 50 -19.12 11.27 16.22
CA GLU A 50 -17.78 11.83 16.28
C GLU A 50 -16.84 11.32 15.18
N ALA A 51 -16.92 10.05 14.79
CA ALA A 51 -16.00 9.51 13.78
C ALA A 51 -16.45 9.71 12.33
N ASP A 52 -17.73 10.10 12.12
CA ASP A 52 -18.19 10.70 10.85
C ASP A 52 -17.43 11.99 10.49
N ARG A 53 -16.76 12.64 11.47
CA ARG A 53 -15.90 13.81 11.22
C ARG A 53 -14.59 13.46 10.53
N PHE A 54 -14.17 12.19 10.56
CA PHE A 54 -12.88 11.75 10.01
C PHE A 54 -13.05 10.79 8.84
N ILE A 55 -14.12 10.00 8.82
CA ILE A 55 -14.32 8.91 7.87
C ILE A 55 -15.73 8.96 7.31
N LYS A 56 -15.86 8.77 6.00
CA LYS A 56 -17.13 8.51 5.34
C LYS A 56 -17.32 7.03 5.09
N LYS A 57 -18.52 6.55 5.42
CA LYS A 57 -18.97 5.19 5.14
C LYS A 57 -19.72 5.12 3.81
N PHE A 58 -19.44 4.10 3.02
CA PHE A 58 -20.11 3.79 1.77
C PHE A 58 -20.69 2.37 1.84
N PRO A 59 -22.02 2.22 1.94
CA PRO A 59 -22.64 0.91 1.93
C PRO A 59 -22.43 0.26 0.55
N VAL A 60 -21.92 -0.97 0.54
CA VAL A 60 -21.63 -1.71 -0.69
C VAL A 60 -22.28 -3.08 -0.63
N GLN A 61 -22.63 -3.64 -1.80
CA GLN A 61 -23.04 -5.03 -1.92
C GLN A 61 -21.85 -5.96 -1.69
N ALA A 62 -22.07 -7.27 -1.63
CA ALA A 62 -21.00 -8.24 -1.51
C ALA A 62 -20.02 -8.17 -2.70
N PHE A 63 -18.72 -8.28 -2.43
CA PHE A 63 -17.68 -8.25 -3.45
C PHE A 63 -16.47 -9.10 -3.05
N GLN A 64 -15.79 -9.68 -4.04
CA GLN A 64 -14.56 -10.47 -3.81
C GLN A 64 -13.35 -9.86 -4.50
N GLN A 65 -13.56 -8.82 -5.31
CA GLN A 65 -12.52 -8.11 -6.03
C GLN A 65 -12.76 -6.62 -5.93
N VAL A 66 -11.69 -5.84 -5.96
CA VAL A 66 -11.74 -4.38 -6.00
C VAL A 66 -10.97 -3.88 -7.21
N VAL A 67 -11.53 -2.89 -7.90
CA VAL A 67 -10.85 -2.15 -8.96
C VAL A 67 -10.82 -0.68 -8.55
N ILE A 68 -9.63 -0.10 -8.44
CA ILE A 68 -9.45 1.32 -8.13
C ILE A 68 -8.98 2.04 -9.38
N ASN A 69 -9.79 2.96 -9.86
CA ASN A 69 -9.49 3.82 -10.99
C ASN A 69 -9.24 5.24 -10.47
N GLY A 70 -8.11 5.83 -10.82
CA GLY A 70 -7.81 7.21 -10.45
C GLY A 70 -7.05 7.96 -11.52
N SER A 71 -6.21 8.88 -11.06
CA SER A 71 -5.35 9.72 -11.88
C SER A 71 -3.89 9.61 -11.46
N GLU A 72 -2.97 10.15 -12.28
CA GLU A 72 -1.55 10.25 -11.94
C GLU A 72 -1.31 11.07 -10.64
N SER A 73 -2.30 11.85 -10.23
CA SER A 73 -2.31 12.64 -8.99
C SER A 73 -2.96 11.91 -7.81
N SER A 74 -3.35 10.64 -7.93
CA SER A 74 -4.00 9.89 -6.86
C SER A 74 -2.98 9.05 -6.07
N TYR A 75 -2.79 9.37 -4.79
CA TYR A 75 -1.83 8.75 -3.88
C TYR A 75 -2.57 8.21 -2.67
N LEU A 76 -2.63 6.89 -2.54
CA LEU A 76 -3.57 6.24 -1.62
C LEU A 76 -2.85 5.39 -0.58
N ASN A 77 -3.29 5.53 0.67
CA ASN A 77 -3.10 4.49 1.67
C ASN A 77 -4.30 3.55 1.59
N ILE A 78 -4.06 2.24 1.60
CA ILE A 78 -5.11 1.24 1.40
C ILE A 78 -5.00 0.20 2.51
N LYS A 79 -6.08 0.03 3.26
CA LYS A 79 -6.19 -0.97 4.32
C LYS A 79 -7.28 -1.97 3.96
N ILE A 80 -6.90 -3.22 3.75
CA ILE A 80 -7.83 -4.34 3.52
C ILE A 80 -8.01 -5.08 4.85
N ILE A 81 -9.25 -5.13 5.32
CA ILE A 81 -9.62 -5.65 6.63
C ILE A 81 -10.52 -6.87 6.43
N ALA A 82 -10.05 -8.04 6.89
CA ALA A 82 -10.86 -9.24 6.93
C ALA A 82 -12.03 -9.04 7.92
N ASN A 83 -13.26 -9.07 7.41
CA ASN A 83 -14.46 -8.86 8.21
C ASN A 83 -15.66 -9.58 7.59
N ASP A 84 -16.60 -10.05 8.40
CA ASP A 84 -17.82 -10.72 7.93
C ASP A 84 -18.74 -9.80 7.10
N LYS A 85 -18.60 -8.48 7.25
CA LYS A 85 -19.35 -7.47 6.52
C LYS A 85 -18.58 -6.94 5.32
N PHE A 86 -19.31 -6.62 4.26
CA PHE A 86 -18.82 -5.87 3.12
C PHE A 86 -19.00 -4.39 3.36
N LEU A 87 -17.88 -3.65 3.36
CA LEU A 87 -17.93 -2.22 3.60
C LEU A 87 -16.79 -1.49 2.90
N LEU A 88 -17.09 -0.29 2.41
CA LEU A 88 -16.09 0.69 2.00
C LEU A 88 -16.14 1.88 2.96
N LYS A 89 -14.98 2.28 3.47
CA LYS A 89 -14.77 3.51 4.23
C LYS A 89 -13.66 4.31 3.55
N ALA A 90 -13.72 5.64 3.65
CA ALA A 90 -12.65 6.52 3.21
C ALA A 90 -12.49 7.70 4.15
N THR A 91 -11.29 8.27 4.24
CA THR A 91 -11.07 9.53 4.95
C THR A 91 -11.86 10.68 4.30
N ASN A 92 -12.28 11.66 5.10
CA ASN A 92 -13.20 12.71 4.65
C ASN A 92 -12.64 13.67 3.59
N ASP A 93 -11.33 13.76 3.47
CA ASP A 93 -10.62 14.45 2.39
C ASP A 93 -10.80 13.73 1.03
N LEU A 94 -10.73 12.40 1.02
CA LEU A 94 -10.88 11.57 -0.18
C LEU A 94 -12.33 11.27 -0.54
N ALA A 95 -13.21 11.19 0.47
CA ALA A 95 -14.59 10.76 0.30
C ALA A 95 -15.41 11.53 -0.76
N PRO A 96 -15.31 12.87 -0.91
CA PRO A 96 -16.06 13.62 -1.92
C PRO A 96 -15.68 13.25 -3.36
N SER A 97 -14.48 12.71 -3.55
CA SER A 97 -13.89 12.37 -4.83
C SER A 97 -14.24 10.95 -5.26
N ILE A 98 -14.79 10.12 -4.37
CA ILE A 98 -15.14 8.73 -4.63
C ILE A 98 -16.49 8.60 -5.33
N GLN A 99 -16.50 7.87 -6.43
CA GLN A 99 -17.67 7.21 -7.00
C GLN A 99 -17.46 5.70 -6.90
N TYR A 100 -18.51 4.95 -6.58
CA TYR A 100 -18.38 3.50 -6.43
C TYR A 100 -19.60 2.75 -6.98
N LYS A 101 -19.37 1.53 -7.45
CA LYS A 101 -20.41 0.57 -7.81
C LYS A 101 -19.89 -0.86 -7.69
N VAL A 102 -20.74 -1.79 -7.27
CA VAL A 102 -20.46 -3.22 -7.45
C VAL A 102 -21.05 -3.62 -8.79
N ASP A 103 -20.23 -4.24 -9.66
CA ASP A 103 -20.69 -4.72 -10.96
C ASP A 103 -21.34 -6.11 -10.87
N LYS A 104 -21.87 -6.59 -12.00
CA LYS A 104 -22.56 -7.89 -12.08
C LYS A 104 -21.63 -9.09 -11.80
N ASP A 105 -20.32 -8.91 -11.92
CA ASP A 105 -19.31 -9.93 -11.67
C ASP A 105 -18.86 -9.93 -10.18
N GLY A 106 -19.46 -9.07 -9.35
CA GLY A 106 -19.13 -8.96 -7.93
C GLY A 106 -17.82 -8.21 -7.66
N LYS A 107 -17.42 -7.30 -8.56
CA LYS A 107 -16.26 -6.42 -8.34
C LYS A 107 -16.71 -5.05 -7.86
N LEU A 108 -16.13 -4.60 -6.75
CA LEU A 108 -16.29 -3.23 -6.28
C LEU A 108 -15.37 -2.31 -7.10
N ASN A 109 -15.99 -1.52 -7.98
CA ASN A 109 -15.32 -0.50 -8.76
C ASN A 109 -15.35 0.82 -7.99
N ILE A 110 -14.17 1.35 -7.67
CA ILE A 110 -13.96 2.64 -7.02
C ILE A 110 -13.31 3.55 -8.06
N SER A 111 -13.92 4.69 -8.35
CA SER A 111 -13.40 5.69 -9.27
C SER A 111 -13.19 7.00 -8.52
N LEU A 112 -11.96 7.52 -8.58
CA LEU A 112 -11.62 8.84 -8.07
C LEU A 112 -11.83 9.88 -9.17
N LYS A 113 -12.64 10.90 -8.89
CA LYS A 113 -12.82 12.04 -9.80
C LYS A 113 -11.47 12.69 -10.04
N ALA A 114 -11.13 13.03 -11.28
CA ALA A 114 -9.91 13.76 -11.57
C ALA A 114 -9.95 15.14 -10.91
N GLU A 115 -8.93 15.47 -10.14
CA GLU A 115 -8.76 16.78 -9.51
C GLU A 115 -7.49 17.47 -10.01
N ARG A 116 -7.46 18.80 -9.86
CA ARG A 116 -6.29 19.61 -10.24
C ARG A 116 -5.10 19.42 -9.29
N ASN A 117 -5.36 18.99 -8.06
CA ASN A 117 -4.36 18.80 -7.01
C ASN A 117 -4.15 17.31 -6.71
N TYR A 118 -3.07 17.01 -5.99
CA TYR A 118 -2.82 15.67 -5.48
C TYR A 118 -3.94 15.22 -4.53
N GLN A 119 -4.52 14.06 -4.83
CA GLN A 119 -5.50 13.40 -3.99
C GLN A 119 -4.78 12.43 -3.08
N HIS A 120 -4.74 12.78 -1.79
CA HIS A 120 -4.28 11.90 -0.75
C HIS A 120 -5.46 11.42 0.10
N GLY A 121 -5.31 10.25 0.71
CA GLY A 121 -6.28 9.75 1.67
C GLY A 121 -6.14 8.26 1.90
N THR A 122 -6.98 7.74 2.79
CA THR A 122 -7.01 6.32 3.13
C THR A 122 -8.30 5.68 2.66
N LEU A 123 -8.18 4.58 1.92
CA LEU A 123 -9.27 3.67 1.60
C LEU A 123 -9.24 2.48 2.56
N LEU A 124 -10.41 2.12 3.07
CA LEU A 124 -10.61 1.05 4.04
C LEU A 124 -11.64 0.08 3.46
N ILE A 125 -11.17 -1.11 3.14
CA ILE A 125 -11.93 -2.12 2.38
C ILE A 125 -12.18 -3.30 3.29
N PHE A 126 -13.44 -3.55 3.62
CA PHE A 126 -13.87 -4.67 4.46
C PHE A 126 -14.48 -5.76 3.59
N SER A 127 -13.95 -6.97 3.69
CA SER A 127 -14.46 -8.16 3.01
C SER A 127 -14.00 -9.41 3.74
N PRO A 128 -14.81 -10.48 3.83
CA PRO A 128 -14.42 -11.70 4.54
C PRO A 128 -13.28 -12.41 3.83
N ASN A 129 -13.20 -12.30 2.51
CA ASN A 129 -12.16 -12.92 1.70
C ASN A 129 -11.99 -12.15 0.38
N LEU A 130 -11.23 -11.06 0.42
CA LEU A 130 -10.86 -10.34 -0.78
C LEU A 130 -9.83 -11.15 -1.57
N LYS A 131 -10.19 -11.54 -2.79
CA LYS A 131 -9.34 -12.36 -3.67
C LYS A 131 -8.36 -11.54 -4.50
N GLY A 132 -8.70 -10.29 -4.80
CA GLY A 132 -7.83 -9.44 -5.60
C GLY A 132 -8.18 -7.97 -5.60
N ILE A 133 -7.17 -7.18 -5.96
CA ILE A 133 -7.24 -5.74 -6.12
C ILE A 133 -6.50 -5.32 -7.39
N THR A 134 -7.14 -4.47 -8.18
CA THR A 134 -6.57 -3.91 -9.40
C THR A 134 -6.38 -2.41 -9.23
N PHE A 135 -5.18 -1.93 -9.49
CA PHE A 135 -4.80 -0.53 -9.49
C PHE A 135 -4.68 -0.02 -10.92
N ASN A 136 -5.56 0.93 -11.28
CA ASN A 136 -5.60 1.56 -12.58
C ASN A 136 -5.37 3.06 -12.46
N ASN A 137 -4.17 3.48 -12.81
CA ASN A 137 -3.72 4.87 -12.81
C ASN A 137 -3.79 5.49 -11.40
N VAL A 138 -3.21 4.81 -10.41
CA VAL A 138 -3.07 5.31 -9.04
C VAL A 138 -1.66 5.00 -8.53
N SER A 139 -1.22 5.76 -7.53
CA SER A 139 -0.06 5.42 -6.72
C SER A 139 -0.54 4.95 -5.35
N VAL A 140 0.15 3.94 -4.79
CA VAL A 140 -0.14 3.37 -3.48
C VAL A 140 1.02 3.68 -2.55
N ASP A 141 0.78 4.62 -1.64
CA ASP A 141 1.75 5.01 -0.61
C ASP A 141 1.91 3.90 0.43
N GLU A 142 0.86 3.12 0.70
CA GLU A 142 0.92 1.98 1.59
C GLU A 142 -0.25 1.01 1.34
N LEU A 143 0.05 -0.28 1.21
CA LEU A 143 -0.95 -1.35 1.25
C LEU A 143 -0.79 -2.19 2.52
N SER A 144 -1.80 -2.14 3.39
CA SER A 144 -1.94 -2.99 4.57
C SER A 144 -2.98 -4.08 4.31
N VAL A 145 -2.64 -5.34 4.58
CA VAL A 145 -3.58 -6.46 4.42
C VAL A 145 -3.18 -7.62 5.32
N ASN A 146 -4.18 -8.30 5.89
CA ASN A 146 -3.98 -9.56 6.60
C ASN A 146 -4.92 -10.63 6.01
N THR A 147 -4.39 -11.48 5.12
CA THR A 147 -5.16 -12.50 4.40
C THR A 147 -4.28 -13.68 4.00
N ASP A 148 -4.85 -14.84 3.70
CA ASP A 148 -4.06 -15.98 3.21
C ASP A 148 -3.52 -15.76 1.79
N SER A 149 -4.30 -15.11 0.92
CA SER A 149 -3.90 -14.88 -0.47
C SER A 149 -4.50 -13.61 -1.04
N LEU A 150 -3.75 -12.94 -1.91
CA LEU A 150 -4.18 -11.73 -2.61
C LEU A 150 -3.54 -11.69 -4.00
N ASN A 151 -4.37 -11.42 -5.00
CA ASN A 151 -3.91 -11.06 -6.33
C ASN A 151 -3.89 -9.53 -6.46
N VAL A 152 -2.73 -8.97 -6.79
CA VAL A 152 -2.55 -7.55 -7.04
C VAL A 152 -2.24 -7.36 -8.52
N GLU A 153 -3.07 -6.60 -9.21
CA GLU A 153 -2.83 -6.22 -10.60
C GLU A 153 -2.57 -4.71 -10.69
N ILE A 154 -1.44 -4.35 -11.29
CA ILE A 154 -1.07 -2.96 -11.58
C ILE A 154 -1.19 -2.77 -13.10
N THR A 155 -2.13 -1.93 -13.52
CA THR A 155 -2.32 -1.61 -14.94
C THR A 155 -1.53 -0.36 -15.33
N LYS A 156 -1.68 0.72 -14.55
CA LYS A 156 -1.00 2.01 -14.73
C LYS A 156 -0.78 2.65 -13.35
N GLY A 157 0.29 3.41 -13.19
CA GLY A 157 0.62 4.14 -11.95
C GLY A 157 2.12 4.24 -11.77
N VAL A 158 2.57 5.01 -10.80
CA VAL A 158 3.99 5.40 -10.67
C VAL A 158 4.68 4.72 -9.48
N ASN A 159 4.03 4.65 -8.33
CA ASN A 159 4.65 4.15 -7.10
C ASN A 159 3.71 3.20 -6.34
N TYR A 160 4.25 2.10 -5.83
CA TYR A 160 3.51 1.10 -5.07
C TYR A 160 4.36 0.60 -3.90
N ARG A 161 3.93 0.86 -2.67
CA ARG A 161 4.62 0.37 -1.46
C ARG A 161 3.77 -0.63 -0.68
N PHE A 162 4.38 -1.78 -0.38
CA PHE A 162 3.84 -2.88 0.39
C PHE A 162 4.69 -3.02 1.66
N GLY A 163 4.17 -2.55 2.79
CA GLY A 163 4.94 -2.33 4.02
C GLY A 163 4.77 -3.42 5.10
N GLU A 164 5.24 -3.11 6.31
CA GLU A 164 5.24 -3.98 7.50
C GLU A 164 3.84 -4.50 7.91
N ASP A 165 2.80 -3.74 7.60
CA ASP A 165 1.41 -4.09 7.88
C ASP A 165 0.82 -5.12 6.91
N MET A 166 1.59 -5.55 5.91
CA MET A 166 1.23 -6.64 5.01
C MET A 166 1.59 -8.00 5.60
N LYS A 167 0.60 -8.83 5.88
CA LYS A 167 0.72 -10.20 6.38
C LYS A 167 -0.05 -11.14 5.45
N ILE A 168 0.68 -11.91 4.65
CA ILE A 168 0.09 -12.73 3.60
C ILE A 168 0.87 -14.02 3.37
N LYS A 169 0.17 -15.14 3.17
CA LYS A 169 0.86 -16.38 2.78
C LYS A 169 1.20 -16.38 1.30
N ASN A 170 0.29 -15.96 0.43
CA ASN A 170 0.48 -16.03 -1.02
C ASN A 170 0.16 -14.69 -1.70
N LEU A 171 1.20 -13.95 -2.09
CA LEU A 171 1.07 -12.74 -2.90
C LEU A 171 1.33 -13.06 -4.37
N ASN A 172 0.36 -12.78 -5.23
CA ASN A 172 0.55 -12.77 -6.68
C ASN A 172 0.47 -11.34 -7.19
N LEU A 173 1.60 -10.81 -7.64
CA LEU A 173 1.76 -9.45 -8.13
C LEU A 173 1.95 -9.47 -9.64
N VAL A 174 1.04 -8.84 -10.37
CA VAL A 174 1.08 -8.76 -11.82
C VAL A 174 1.11 -7.30 -12.24
N ARG A 175 2.05 -6.92 -13.11
CA ARG A 175 2.05 -5.63 -13.79
C ARG A 175 2.12 -5.85 -15.30
N LYS A 176 0.97 -5.68 -15.95
CA LYS A 176 0.84 -5.75 -17.41
C LYS A 176 0.94 -4.34 -17.96
N THR A 177 2.14 -3.95 -18.39
CA THR A 177 2.30 -2.68 -19.09
C THR A 177 1.99 -2.83 -20.57
N ILE A 178 1.27 -1.84 -21.08
CA ILE A 178 1.23 -1.49 -22.49
C ILE A 178 2.23 -0.35 -22.63
N TYR A 179 3.49 -0.65 -22.96
CA TYR A 179 4.49 0.39 -23.14
C TYR A 179 4.12 1.22 -24.37
N GLN A 180 4.02 2.53 -24.19
CA GLN A 180 4.18 3.49 -25.26
C GLN A 180 5.53 4.15 -25.04
N GLU A 181 6.35 4.25 -26.08
CA GLU A 181 7.76 4.73 -26.05
C GLU A 181 7.93 6.12 -25.40
N GLN A 182 6.85 6.85 -25.18
CA GLN A 182 6.81 8.20 -24.59
C GLN A 182 6.72 8.22 -23.06
N ASN A 183 6.61 7.06 -22.39
CA ASN A 183 6.53 7.00 -20.93
C ASN A 183 7.91 7.22 -20.30
N VAL A 184 8.17 8.43 -19.80
CA VAL A 184 9.44 8.83 -19.16
C VAL A 184 9.61 8.21 -17.76
N VAL A 185 8.52 7.78 -17.12
CA VAL A 185 8.54 7.30 -15.72
C VAL A 185 8.34 5.79 -15.67
N ILE A 186 9.36 5.08 -15.19
CA ILE A 186 9.31 3.64 -14.92
C ILE A 186 8.72 3.44 -13.52
N PRO A 187 7.62 2.67 -13.38
CA PRO A 187 6.99 2.50 -12.07
C PRO A 187 7.84 1.71 -11.09
N GLY A 188 7.90 2.22 -9.87
CA GLY A 188 8.52 1.55 -8.72
C GLY A 188 7.51 0.73 -7.93
N ILE A 189 7.90 -0.50 -7.61
CA ILE A 189 7.19 -1.38 -6.69
C ILE A 189 8.15 -1.74 -5.57
N THR A 190 7.84 -1.35 -4.34
CA THR A 190 8.65 -1.62 -3.16
C THR A 190 7.89 -2.52 -2.20
N ILE A 191 8.46 -3.67 -1.87
CA ILE A 191 8.03 -4.55 -0.79
C ILE A 191 9.06 -4.42 0.31
N GLU A 192 8.68 -3.94 1.49
CA GLU A 192 9.60 -3.65 2.58
C GLU A 192 9.01 -4.10 3.90
N ASP A 193 9.75 -4.92 4.63
CA ASP A 193 9.37 -5.43 5.97
C ASP A 193 8.04 -6.20 6.03
N ALA A 194 7.44 -6.49 4.88
CA ALA A 194 6.22 -7.27 4.76
C ALA A 194 6.44 -8.72 5.22
N LYS A 195 5.38 -9.39 5.68
CA LYS A 195 5.39 -10.81 6.03
C LYS A 195 4.71 -11.60 4.92
N ILE A 196 5.51 -12.11 3.98
CA ILE A 196 5.04 -12.82 2.78
C ILE A 196 5.63 -14.23 2.76
N GLU A 197 4.84 -15.31 2.78
CA GLU A 197 5.45 -16.65 2.67
C GLU A 197 5.87 -16.97 1.21
N ASN A 198 4.97 -16.75 0.26
CA ASN A 198 5.14 -17.08 -1.14
C ASN A 198 4.88 -15.84 -2.00
N LEU A 199 5.87 -15.45 -2.80
CA LEU A 199 5.81 -14.30 -3.68
C LEU A 199 5.88 -14.77 -5.14
N ARG A 200 4.83 -14.49 -5.90
CA ARG A 200 4.82 -14.62 -7.36
C ARG A 200 4.73 -13.24 -7.98
N VAL A 201 5.63 -12.97 -8.93
CA VAL A 201 5.75 -11.68 -9.62
C VAL A 201 5.76 -11.93 -11.12
N ASP A 202 4.90 -11.22 -11.84
CA ASP A 202 4.88 -11.15 -13.29
C ASP A 202 4.85 -9.68 -13.72
N ILE A 203 6.01 -9.11 -14.05
CA ILE A 203 6.15 -7.67 -14.32
C ILE A 203 6.81 -7.41 -15.68
N ASN A 204 6.21 -6.47 -16.41
CA ASN A 204 6.72 -5.97 -17.69
C ASN A 204 7.15 -4.50 -17.56
N GLY A 205 8.45 -4.22 -17.64
CA GLY A 205 9.10 -2.91 -17.48
C GLY A 205 8.62 -2.09 -16.29
N ALA A 206 9.04 -2.58 -15.12
CA ALA A 206 8.92 -1.92 -13.82
C ALA A 206 10.18 -2.21 -13.03
N TYR A 207 10.36 -1.47 -11.94
CA TYR A 207 11.40 -1.73 -10.96
C TYR A 207 10.76 -2.33 -9.71
N LEU A 208 11.10 -3.58 -9.40
CA LEU A 208 10.74 -4.23 -8.15
C LEU A 208 11.91 -4.13 -7.18
N THR A 209 11.64 -3.65 -5.96
CA THR A 209 12.57 -3.70 -4.83
C THR A 209 11.92 -4.50 -3.71
N VAL A 210 12.64 -5.48 -3.16
CA VAL A 210 12.20 -6.30 -2.03
C VAL A 210 13.24 -6.19 -0.93
N ASN A 211 12.88 -5.50 0.14
CA ASN A 211 13.74 -5.24 1.28
C ASN A 211 13.29 -6.02 2.50
N ASN A 212 14.24 -6.68 3.17
CA ASN A 212 14.06 -7.21 4.52
C ASN A 212 12.82 -8.12 4.73
N THR A 213 12.33 -8.72 3.65
CA THR A 213 11.06 -9.46 3.62
C THR A 213 11.38 -10.95 3.71
N PRO A 214 10.97 -11.66 4.78
CA PRO A 214 11.08 -13.12 4.81
C PRO A 214 10.26 -13.69 3.66
N LEU A 215 10.84 -14.59 2.88
CA LEU A 215 10.22 -15.25 1.74
C LEU A 215 10.65 -16.71 1.75
N ARG A 216 9.69 -17.63 1.60
CA ARG A 216 9.96 -19.06 1.47
C ARG A 216 10.10 -19.45 0.00
N ASN A 217 9.14 -19.07 -0.85
CA ASN A 217 9.16 -19.38 -2.27
C ASN A 217 8.98 -18.12 -3.10
N VAL A 218 9.77 -17.99 -4.16
CA VAL A 218 9.75 -16.85 -5.07
C VAL A 218 9.67 -17.32 -6.52
N ASP A 219 8.65 -16.89 -7.26
CA ASP A 219 8.47 -17.10 -8.70
C ASP A 219 8.50 -15.74 -9.40
N LEU A 220 9.60 -15.45 -10.13
CA LEU A 220 9.81 -14.21 -10.86
C LEU A 220 9.68 -14.45 -12.36
N ARG A 221 8.81 -13.68 -12.99
CA ARG A 221 8.64 -13.58 -14.44
C ARG A 221 8.85 -12.13 -14.82
N LEU A 222 10.00 -11.85 -15.41
CA LEU A 222 10.46 -10.51 -15.70
C LEU A 222 10.50 -10.31 -17.21
N LYS A 223 9.94 -9.19 -17.68
CA LYS A 223 10.10 -8.74 -19.06
C LYS A 223 10.55 -7.29 -19.06
N ASP A 224 11.70 -7.01 -19.67
CA ASP A 224 12.25 -5.66 -19.79
C ASP A 224 12.30 -4.89 -18.45
N ALA A 225 12.56 -5.59 -17.34
CA ALA A 225 12.34 -5.11 -15.97
C ALA A 225 13.60 -5.18 -15.09
N LYS A 226 13.55 -4.48 -13.95
CA LYS A 226 14.56 -4.59 -12.90
C LYS A 226 13.96 -5.21 -11.63
N ALA A 227 14.71 -6.09 -10.99
CA ALA A 227 14.35 -6.65 -9.68
C ALA A 227 15.55 -6.64 -8.73
N GLU A 228 15.41 -6.02 -7.56
CA GLU A 228 16.42 -5.97 -6.52
C GLU A 228 15.86 -6.58 -5.22
N PHE A 229 16.54 -7.59 -4.69
CA PHE A 229 16.26 -8.20 -3.40
C PHE A 229 17.43 -7.89 -2.48
N LYS A 230 17.16 -7.19 -1.38
CA LYS A 230 18.20 -6.72 -0.47
C LYS A 230 17.79 -6.92 0.98
N ASN A 231 18.69 -7.52 1.75
CA ASN A 231 18.57 -7.51 3.21
C ASN A 231 19.64 -6.62 3.82
N GLU A 232 19.31 -6.02 4.96
CA GLU A 232 20.30 -5.42 5.85
C GLU A 232 21.30 -6.46 6.34
N GLU A 233 22.59 -6.10 6.38
CA GLU A 233 23.70 -7.02 6.72
C GLU A 233 23.51 -7.72 8.07
N ASN A 234 22.98 -7.01 9.07
CA ASN A 234 22.84 -7.51 10.42
C ASN A 234 21.49 -8.22 10.67
N ARG A 235 20.63 -8.27 9.66
CA ARG A 235 19.28 -8.82 9.80
C ARG A 235 19.26 -10.29 9.39
N ILE A 236 18.93 -11.16 10.35
CA ILE A 236 18.83 -12.60 10.11
C ILE A 236 17.46 -12.91 9.51
N ILE A 237 17.44 -13.13 8.20
CA ILE A 237 16.25 -13.57 7.45
C ILE A 237 16.47 -15.00 6.98
N ALA A 238 15.42 -15.82 7.10
CA ALA A 238 15.45 -17.21 6.66
C ALA A 238 15.78 -17.29 5.15
N PRO A 239 16.50 -18.32 4.69
CA PRO A 239 16.77 -18.49 3.27
C PRO A 239 15.49 -18.62 2.45
N ILE A 240 15.52 -18.10 1.22
CA ILE A 240 14.54 -18.47 0.19
C ILE A 240 14.77 -19.94 -0.13
N GLU A 241 13.77 -20.78 0.12
CA GLU A 241 13.84 -22.22 -0.14
C GLU A 241 13.90 -22.50 -1.64
N THR A 242 13.03 -21.84 -2.41
CA THR A 242 13.02 -21.97 -3.87
C THR A 242 12.87 -20.61 -4.56
N LEU A 243 13.74 -20.37 -5.54
CA LEU A 243 13.66 -19.27 -6.48
C LEU A 243 13.50 -19.84 -7.90
N LEU A 244 12.38 -19.52 -8.54
CA LEU A 244 12.17 -19.69 -9.97
C LEU A 244 12.32 -18.33 -10.63
N LEU A 245 13.28 -18.17 -11.55
CA LEU A 245 13.57 -16.92 -12.25
C LEU A 245 13.47 -17.12 -13.76
N ASN A 246 12.47 -16.51 -14.37
CA ASN A 246 12.31 -16.47 -15.83
C ASN A 246 12.39 -15.03 -16.32
N SER A 247 13.21 -14.79 -17.34
CA SER A 247 13.35 -13.46 -17.93
C SER A 247 13.22 -13.47 -19.45
N THR A 248 12.67 -12.38 -19.99
CA THR A 248 12.52 -12.12 -21.42
C THR A 248 12.97 -10.69 -21.72
N GLY A 249 13.75 -10.49 -22.78
CA GLY A 249 14.28 -9.16 -23.14
C GLY A 249 15.34 -8.65 -22.16
N LYS A 250 15.46 -7.34 -21.99
CA LYS A 250 16.54 -6.72 -21.21
C LYS A 250 16.19 -6.60 -19.73
N ASN A 251 16.83 -7.41 -18.88
CA ASN A 251 16.52 -7.43 -17.45
C ASN A 251 17.77 -7.17 -16.58
N ASP A 252 17.56 -6.62 -15.39
CA ASP A 252 18.60 -6.46 -14.36
C ASP A 252 18.09 -7.04 -13.04
N VAL A 253 18.76 -8.08 -12.54
CA VAL A 253 18.33 -8.83 -11.36
C VAL A 253 19.44 -8.90 -10.32
N ASN A 254 19.19 -8.41 -9.10
CA ASN A 254 20.18 -8.36 -8.04
C ASN A 254 19.68 -8.98 -6.73
N PHE A 255 20.51 -9.81 -6.11
CA PHE A 255 20.30 -10.39 -4.78
C PHE A 255 21.48 -10.04 -3.86
N GLN A 256 21.25 -9.14 -2.89
CA GLN A 256 22.24 -8.65 -1.93
C GLN A 256 21.90 -9.10 -0.50
N HIS A 257 22.81 -9.82 0.14
CA HIS A 257 22.61 -10.38 1.49
C HIS A 257 21.36 -11.29 1.61
N VAL A 258 20.96 -11.91 0.49
CA VAL A 258 19.88 -12.88 0.43
C VAL A 258 20.46 -14.28 0.30
N LYS A 259 20.04 -15.19 1.18
CA LYS A 259 20.37 -16.62 1.08
C LYS A 259 19.29 -17.33 0.28
N ILE A 260 19.71 -18.17 -0.66
CA ILE A 260 18.81 -18.92 -1.54
C ILE A 260 19.29 -20.37 -1.58
N ASN A 261 18.42 -21.32 -1.23
CA ASN A 261 18.75 -22.74 -1.18
C ASN A 261 18.74 -23.36 -2.59
N LYS A 262 17.61 -23.22 -3.30
CA LYS A 262 17.43 -23.75 -4.66
C LYS A 262 17.05 -22.67 -5.65
N THR A 263 17.68 -22.68 -6.81
CA THR A 263 17.41 -21.73 -7.90
C THR A 263 17.25 -22.46 -9.23
N SER A 264 16.26 -22.08 -10.03
CA SER A 264 16.00 -22.63 -11.37
C SER A 264 15.32 -21.59 -12.26
N GLY A 265 15.26 -21.83 -13.57
CA GLY A 265 14.51 -21.01 -14.52
C GLY A 265 15.31 -20.74 -15.80
N ASN A 266 14.78 -19.85 -16.65
CA ASN A 266 15.36 -19.52 -17.96
C ASN A 266 15.68 -18.04 -18.04
N LEU A 267 16.91 -17.70 -18.40
CA LEU A 267 17.34 -16.31 -18.58
C LEU A 267 17.41 -15.96 -20.06
N SER A 268 16.97 -14.76 -20.44
CA SER A 268 17.29 -14.20 -21.75
C SER A 268 18.79 -13.84 -21.83
N ASP A 269 19.33 -13.83 -23.05
CA ASP A 269 20.73 -13.43 -23.32
C ASP A 269 21.04 -11.98 -22.91
N GLU A 270 20.00 -11.13 -22.78
CA GLU A 270 20.10 -9.73 -22.38
C GLU A 270 19.87 -9.51 -20.88
N THR A 271 19.81 -10.57 -20.07
CA THR A 271 19.66 -10.46 -18.62
C THR A 271 21.02 -10.29 -17.93
N SER A 272 21.16 -9.19 -17.19
CA SER A 272 22.22 -9.01 -16.20
C SER A 272 21.76 -9.56 -14.85
N ILE A 273 22.58 -10.38 -14.20
CA ILE A 273 22.25 -10.98 -12.90
C ILE A 273 23.43 -10.91 -11.93
N GLN A 274 23.15 -10.47 -10.69
CA GLN A 274 24.06 -10.53 -9.56
C GLN A 274 23.44 -11.40 -8.46
N MET A 275 24.06 -12.54 -8.17
CA MET A 275 23.68 -13.44 -7.07
C MET A 275 24.88 -14.31 -6.65
N PRO A 276 24.81 -15.02 -5.51
CA PRO A 276 25.90 -15.91 -5.11
C PRO A 276 26.22 -16.96 -6.17
N THR A 277 27.51 -17.26 -6.38
CA THR A 277 27.98 -18.18 -7.43
C THR A 277 27.35 -19.58 -7.34
N VAL A 278 27.03 -20.04 -6.13
CA VAL A 278 26.34 -21.33 -5.93
C VAL A 278 24.95 -21.34 -6.56
N ASN A 279 24.24 -20.20 -6.58
CA ASN A 279 22.92 -20.07 -7.19
C ASN A 279 23.02 -19.87 -8.71
N LEU A 280 24.02 -19.12 -9.21
CA LEU A 280 24.29 -19.01 -10.65
C LEU A 280 24.54 -20.39 -11.29
N LYS A 281 25.34 -21.24 -10.63
CA LYS A 281 25.60 -22.61 -11.09
C LYS A 281 24.37 -23.50 -11.12
N GLN A 282 23.31 -23.17 -10.38
CA GLN A 282 22.04 -23.92 -10.42
C GLN A 282 21.17 -23.48 -11.59
N LEU A 283 21.22 -22.20 -11.98
CA LEU A 283 20.49 -21.65 -13.13
C LEU A 283 21.06 -22.11 -14.48
N LEU A 284 22.38 -22.33 -14.56
CA LEU A 284 23.09 -22.66 -15.80
C LEU A 284 23.22 -24.16 -16.06
N LYS A 285 22.48 -25.00 -15.31
CA LYS A 285 22.43 -26.46 -15.51
C LYS A 285 21.20 -26.84 -16.32
#